data_AF-A0A3R8VAW1-F1
#
_entry.id   AF-A0A3R8VAW1-F1
#
_cell.length_a   1.000
_cell.length_b   1.000
_cell.length_c   1.000
_cell.angle_alpha   90.00
_cell.angle_beta   90.00
_cell.angle_gamma   90.00
#
_symmetry.space_group_name_H-M   'P 1'
#
loop_
_entity.id
_entity.type
_entity.pdbx_description
1 polymer ?
#
loop_
_entity_poly.entity_id
_entity_poly.type
_entity_poly.pdbx_seq_one_letter_code
_entity_poly.pdbx_strand_id
1 'polypeptide(L)'
;MSQAEVTESQRTVDELLPTRLVEKATGLERQTLVRLPGFPRFVVLSMRADGRPAKIAWLKSEVDAWILARAAQRKPTQAPTEPA
;
A
#
# COMPACT_ATOMS: atom_id res chain seq x y z
N MET A 1 -23.40 6.42 -30.42
CA MET A 1 -22.10 6.72 -29.78
C MET A 1 -22.39 6.94 -28.31
N SER A 2 -22.23 5.90 -27.50
CA SER A 2 -22.78 5.79 -26.15
C SER A 2 -21.90 6.51 -25.12
N GLN A 3 -22.47 7.35 -24.27
CA GLN A 3 -21.78 8.03 -23.15
C GLN A 3 -21.17 7.07 -22.11
N ALA A 4 -21.48 5.77 -22.19
CA ALA A 4 -21.01 4.75 -21.25
C ALA A 4 -19.50 4.46 -21.34
N GLU A 5 -18.87 4.68 -22.50
CA GLU A 5 -17.44 4.34 -22.68
C GLU A 5 -16.47 5.39 -22.10
N VAL A 6 -16.97 6.59 -21.78
CA VAL A 6 -16.12 7.67 -21.23
C VAL A 6 -15.84 7.47 -19.74
N THR A 7 -16.67 6.70 -19.03
CA THR A 7 -16.51 6.43 -17.59
C THR A 7 -15.49 5.32 -17.30
N GLU A 8 -15.14 4.48 -18.28
CA GLU A 8 -14.15 3.40 -18.09
C GLU A 8 -12.70 3.81 -18.39
N SER A 9 -12.49 4.95 -19.04
CA SER A 9 -11.13 5.45 -19.34
C SER A 9 -10.55 6.35 -18.24
N GLN A 10 -11.30 6.63 -17.17
CA GLN A 10 -10.76 7.14 -15.90
C GLN A 10 -10.23 6.00 -15.00
N ARG A 11 -9.82 4.88 -15.61
CA ARG A 11 -9.04 3.83 -14.94
C ARG A 11 -7.71 4.41 -14.45
N THR A 12 -7.78 4.91 -13.22
CA THR A 12 -6.87 4.53 -12.15
C THR A 12 -5.42 4.90 -12.41
N VAL A 13 -5.13 6.21 -12.46
CA VAL A 13 -3.77 6.64 -12.14
C VAL A 13 -3.55 6.27 -10.68
N ASP A 14 -2.84 5.17 -10.44
CA ASP A 14 -2.54 4.73 -9.09
C ASP A 14 -1.73 5.82 -8.37
N GLU A 15 -2.20 6.21 -7.18
CA GLU A 15 -1.59 7.31 -6.45
C GLU A 15 -0.30 6.83 -5.79
N LEU A 16 0.79 7.58 -6.00
CA LEU A 16 2.06 7.30 -5.34
C LEU A 16 2.08 7.92 -3.95
N LEU A 17 2.07 7.07 -2.93
CA LEU A 17 2.22 7.47 -1.53
C LEU A 17 3.68 7.75 -1.20
N PRO A 18 4.04 8.99 -0.79
CA PRO A 18 5.37 9.28 -0.29
C PRO A 18 5.62 8.55 1.03
N THR A 19 6.91 8.30 1.32
CA THR A 19 7.35 7.54 2.50
C THR A 19 6.64 7.93 3.80
N ARG A 20 6.51 9.24 4.09
CA ARG A 20 5.88 9.72 5.34
C ARG A 20 4.44 9.24 5.51
N LEU A 21 3.66 9.13 4.43
CA LEU A 21 2.28 8.66 4.52
C LEU A 21 2.22 7.16 4.77
N VAL A 22 3.10 6.40 4.14
CA VAL A 22 3.21 4.95 4.34
C VAL A 22 3.66 4.63 5.78
N GLU A 23 4.63 5.37 6.31
CA GLU A 23 5.07 5.24 7.71
C GLU A 23 3.92 5.53 8.68
N LYS A 24 3.12 6.59 8.42
CA LYS A 24 1.95 6.92 9.24
C LYS A 24 0.86 5.84 9.16
N ALA A 25 0.61 5.27 7.98
CA ALA A 25 -0.42 4.26 7.77
C ALA A 25 -0.04 2.91 8.40
N THR A 26 1.24 2.52 8.32
CA THR A 26 1.72 1.21 8.78
C THR A 26 2.28 1.21 10.19
N GLY A 27 2.69 2.38 10.70
CA GLY A 27 3.44 2.51 11.95
C GLY A 27 4.88 1.99 11.88
N LEU A 28 5.40 1.72 10.68
CA LEU A 28 6.73 1.16 10.46
C LEU A 28 7.64 2.17 9.77
N GLU A 29 8.91 2.22 10.18
CA GLU A 29 9.91 3.09 9.55
C GLU A 29 10.30 2.61 8.14
N ARG A 30 10.72 3.54 7.28
CA ARG A 30 11.20 3.27 5.91
C ARG A 30 12.14 2.07 5.81
N GLN A 31 13.15 1.97 6.67
CA GLN A 31 14.14 0.89 6.59
C GLN A 31 13.52 -0.49 6.81
N THR A 32 12.54 -0.55 7.72
CA THR A 32 11.75 -1.75 7.98
C THR A 32 10.88 -2.09 6.78
N LEU A 33 10.15 -1.11 6.23
CA LEU A 33 9.27 -1.31 5.07
C LEU A 33 10.01 -1.88 3.85
N VAL A 34 11.22 -1.38 3.57
CA VAL A 34 12.04 -1.82 2.42
C VAL A 34 12.56 -3.26 2.60
N ARG A 35 12.72 -3.73 3.83
CA ARG A 35 13.22 -5.08 4.15
C ARG A 35 12.12 -6.06 4.52
N LEU A 36 10.88 -5.59 4.67
CA LEU A 36 9.76 -6.38 5.17
C LEU A 36 9.32 -7.39 4.09
N PRO A 37 9.45 -8.70 4.34
CA PRO A 37 9.01 -9.69 3.37
C PRO A 37 7.51 -9.58 3.11
N GLY A 38 7.13 -9.59 1.84
CA GLY A 38 5.74 -9.47 1.41
C GLY A 38 5.16 -8.04 1.49
N PHE A 39 5.97 -7.02 1.77
CA PHE A 39 5.53 -5.63 1.65
C PHE A 39 5.62 -5.14 0.18
N PRO A 40 4.73 -4.23 -0.25
CA PRO A 40 4.77 -3.65 -1.59
C PRO A 40 6.14 -3.08 -2.00
N ARG A 41 6.46 -3.18 -3.30
CA ARG A 41 7.70 -2.64 -3.85
C ARG A 41 7.64 -1.12 -3.91
N PHE A 42 8.76 -0.47 -3.61
CA PHE A 42 8.85 0.97 -3.73
C PHE A 42 9.22 1.39 -5.16
N VAL A 43 8.70 2.54 -5.58
CA VAL A 43 9.08 3.24 -6.79
C VAL A 43 10.07 4.34 -6.43
N VAL A 44 11.16 4.45 -7.20
CA VAL A 44 12.14 5.52 -7.02
C VAL A 44 11.67 6.75 -7.77
N LEU A 45 11.46 7.86 -7.04
CA LEU A 45 11.04 9.14 -7.61
C LEU A 45 12.23 10.01 -8.01
N SER A 46 13.34 9.89 -7.27
CA SER A 46 14.57 10.59 -7.61
C SER A 46 15.81 9.88 -7.07
N MET A 47 16.91 10.04 -7.79
CA MET A 47 18.23 9.53 -7.45
C MET A 47 19.10 10.64 -6.89
N ARG A 48 20.00 10.29 -5.96
CA ARG A 48 21.11 11.14 -5.54
C ARG A 48 22.25 11.05 -6.55
N ALA A 49 23.18 11.99 -6.48
CA ALA A 49 24.39 11.98 -7.32
C ALA A 49 25.28 10.75 -7.10
N ASP A 50 25.20 10.11 -5.92
CA ASP A 50 25.91 8.86 -5.58
C ASP A 50 25.19 7.59 -6.08
N GLY A 51 24.12 7.74 -6.88
CA GLY A 51 23.34 6.62 -7.42
C GLY A 51 22.39 5.97 -6.42
N ARG A 52 22.22 6.52 -5.21
CA ARG A 52 21.25 5.98 -4.23
C ARG A 52 19.87 6.63 -4.38
N PRO A 53 18.78 5.92 -4.08
CA PRO A 53 17.44 6.51 -4.08
C PRO A 53 17.30 7.65 -3.06
N ALA A 54 17.08 8.88 -3.54
CA ALA A 54 16.86 10.06 -2.71
C ALA A 54 15.44 10.09 -2.16
N LYS A 55 14.45 9.87 -3.05
CA LYS A 55 13.03 9.84 -2.73
C LYS A 55 12.41 8.57 -3.30
N ILE A 56 11.62 7.90 -2.48
CA ILE A 56 10.86 6.71 -2.85
C ILE A 56 9.40 6.87 -2.44
N ALA A 57 8.52 6.19 -3.16
CA ALA A 57 7.09 6.13 -2.91
C ALA A 57 6.58 4.70 -3.10
N TRP A 58 5.34 4.45 -2.72
CA TRP A 58 4.65 3.18 -2.94
C TRP A 58 3.31 3.41 -3.64
N LEU A 59 2.84 2.41 -4.35
CA LEU A 59 1.50 2.43 -4.93
C LEU A 59 0.45 2.36 -3.81
N LYS A 60 -0.49 3.30 -3.81
CA LYS A 60 -1.52 3.39 -2.77
C LYS A 60 -2.34 2.12 -2.70
N SER A 61 -2.74 1.58 -3.85
CA SER A 61 -3.53 0.34 -3.92
C SER A 61 -2.82 -0.85 -3.29
N GLU A 62 -1.51 -0.99 -3.52
CA GLU A 62 -0.73 -2.09 -2.95
C GLU A 62 -0.58 -1.95 -1.44
N VAL A 63 -0.34 -0.73 -0.93
CA VAL A 63 -0.24 -0.46 0.51
C VAL A 63 -1.57 -0.75 1.19
N ASP A 64 -2.69 -0.27 0.63
CA ASP A 64 -4.03 -0.52 1.19
C ASP A 64 -4.37 -2.02 1.18
N ALA A 65 -4.08 -2.73 0.07
CA ALA A 65 -4.28 -4.17 -0.04
C ALA A 65 -3.47 -4.94 1.01
N TRP A 66 -2.21 -4.54 1.24
CA TRP A 66 -1.36 -5.14 2.26
C TRP A 66 -1.90 -4.93 3.68
N ILE A 67 -2.36 -3.71 4.00
CA ILE A 67 -2.96 -3.38 5.30
C ILE A 67 -4.23 -4.22 5.52
N LEU A 68 -5.09 -4.31 4.51
CA LEU A 68 -6.32 -5.12 4.57
C LEU A 68 -6.02 -6.60 4.79
N ALA A 69 -5.04 -7.16 4.06
CA ALA A 69 -4.61 -8.55 4.24
C ALA A 69 -4.09 -8.82 5.66
N ARG A 70 -3.30 -7.89 6.22
CA ARG A 70 -2.83 -7.93 7.61
C ARG A 70 -3.97 -7.83 8.62
N ALA A 71 -4.95 -6.97 8.38
CA ALA A 71 -6.11 -6.82 9.24
C ALA A 71 -6.98 -8.09 9.24
N ALA A 72 -7.16 -8.72 8.08
CA ALA A 72 -7.88 -9.99 7.95
C ALA A 72 -7.20 -11.12 8.75
N GLN A 73 -5.87 -11.20 8.71
CA GLN A 73 -5.10 -12.18 9.49
C GLN A 73 -5.15 -11.93 11.00
N ARG A 74 -5.37 -10.68 11.44
CA ARG A 74 -5.43 -10.31 12.85
C ARG A 74 -6.78 -10.60 13.51
N LYS A 75 -7.86 -10.83 12.76
CA LYS A 75 -9.14 -11.23 13.36
C LYS A 75 -8.99 -12.65 13.91
N PRO A 76 -8.99 -12.85 15.24
CA PRO A 76 -9.25 -14.17 15.77
C PRO A 76 -10.71 -14.46 15.45
N THR A 77 -10.99 -15.60 14.83
CA THR A 77 -12.34 -16.15 14.74
C THR A 77 -12.92 -16.18 16.15
N GLN A 78 -13.80 -15.24 16.49
CA GLN A 78 -14.70 -15.40 17.62
C GLN A 78 -15.60 -16.58 17.25
N ALA A 79 -15.28 -17.76 17.78
CA ALA A 79 -16.22 -18.85 17.80
C ALA A 79 -17.47 -18.36 18.56
N PRO A 80 -18.68 -18.51 18.00
CA PRO A 80 -19.89 -18.26 18.75
C PRO A 80 -20.02 -19.41 19.75
N THR A 81 -19.56 -19.21 20.98
CA THR A 81 -19.99 -20.05 22.10
C THR A 81 -21.34 -19.50 22.53
N GLU A 82 -22.40 -20.04 21.93
CA GLU A 82 -23.76 -19.95 22.44
C GLU A 82 -23.86 -20.84 23.69
N PRO A 83 -24.15 -20.32 24.89
CA PRO A 83 -24.57 -21.15 25.99
C PRO A 83 -26.09 -21.32 25.95
N ALA A 84 -26.50 -22.58 25.85
CA ALA A 84 -27.86 -23.09 26.02
C ALA A 84 -28.37 -22.98 27.47
#